data_AF-A0A662RSK1-F1
#
_entry.id   AF-A0A662RSK1-F1
#
_cell.length_a   1.000
_cell.length_b   1.000
_cell.length_c   1.000
_cell.angle_alpha   90.00
_cell.angle_beta   90.00
_cell.angle_gamma   90.00
#
_symmetry.space_group_name_H-M   'P 1'
#
loop_
_entity.id
_entity.type
_entity.pdbx_description
1 polymer ?
#
loop_
_entity_poly.entity_id
_entity_poly.type
_entity_poly.pdbx_seq_one_letter_code
_entity_poly.pdbx_strand_id
1 'polypeptide(L)'
;MPVEKRGSKKTFEDPEMMIDVGNEYMNMKKYRRAVEIFEKVIKEEKGLTHRAKAYNGCGIAYAMQGKFEKAIENFEEAINLRRYLIDFGARTYHNLGHVYELMGDKEKAKENYDKEKEIELDLYHYWVTMSDQLE
;
A
#
# COMPACT_ATOMS: atom_id res chain seq x y z
N MET A 1 46.04 6.77 0.96
CA MET A 1 44.67 6.99 1.48
C MET A 1 43.81 5.82 1.00
N PRO A 2 43.34 4.92 1.86
CA PRO A 2 42.46 3.86 1.41
C PRO A 2 41.04 4.41 1.31
N VAL A 3 40.45 4.28 0.12
CA VAL A 3 39.02 4.51 -0.10
C VAL A 3 38.32 3.28 0.45
N GLU A 4 37.86 3.35 1.70
CA GLU A 4 36.93 2.35 2.24
C GLU A 4 35.66 2.41 1.41
N LYS A 5 35.48 1.41 0.55
CA LYS A 5 34.19 1.10 -0.04
C LYS A 5 33.25 0.83 1.13
N ARG A 6 32.37 1.79 1.40
CA ARG A 6 31.22 1.65 2.28
C ARG A 6 30.35 0.56 1.67
N GLY A 7 30.68 -0.69 1.98
CA GLY A 7 29.75 -1.80 1.84
C GLY A 7 28.55 -1.40 2.67
N SER A 8 27.45 -1.07 2.00
CA SER A 8 26.19 -0.83 2.67
C SER A 8 25.92 -2.06 3.51
N LYS A 9 26.04 -1.92 4.83
CA LYS A 9 25.47 -2.89 5.75
C LYS A 9 24.00 -2.96 5.35
N LYS A 10 23.58 -4.04 4.70
CA LYS A 10 22.17 -4.42 4.61
C LYS A 10 21.74 -4.72 6.05
N THR A 11 21.40 -3.67 6.78
CA THR A 11 20.79 -3.77 8.10
C THR A 11 19.31 -4.13 7.92
N PHE A 12 18.71 -4.68 8.96
CA PHE A 12 17.25 -4.93 9.09
C PHE A 12 16.41 -3.63 9.08
N GLU A 13 16.86 -2.60 8.38
CA GLU A 13 16.34 -1.22 8.35
C GLU A 13 16.00 -0.76 6.92
N ASP A 14 16.17 -1.62 5.90
CA ASP A 14 15.69 -1.34 4.55
C ASP A 14 14.15 -1.39 4.53
N PRO A 15 13.45 -0.29 4.20
CA PRO A 15 11.99 -0.24 4.20
C PRO A 15 11.34 -1.32 3.34
N GLU A 16 11.92 -1.67 2.19
CA GLU A 16 11.35 -2.70 1.32
C GLU A 16 11.44 -4.08 1.99
N MET A 17 12.58 -4.42 2.59
CA MET A 17 12.74 -5.66 3.35
C MET A 17 11.78 -5.73 4.55
N MET A 18 11.55 -4.60 5.23
CA MET A 18 10.59 -4.55 6.33
C MET A 18 9.14 -4.75 5.84
N ILE A 19 8.79 -4.20 4.68
CA ILE A 19 7.49 -4.46 4.05
C ILE A 19 7.33 -5.96 3.75
N ASP A 20 8.36 -6.62 3.22
CA ASP A 20 8.35 -8.06 2.97
C ASP A 20 8.17 -8.88 4.25
N VAL A 21 8.86 -8.51 5.34
CA VAL A 21 8.68 -9.14 6.65
C VAL A 21 7.25 -8.94 7.18
N GLY A 22 6.68 -7.75 6.99
CA GLY A 22 5.28 -7.48 7.31
C GLY A 22 4.34 -8.39 6.53
N ASN A 23 4.56 -8.55 5.23
CA ASN A 23 3.78 -9.44 4.35
C ASN A 23 3.91 -10.92 4.76
N GLU A 24 5.09 -11.36 5.18
CA GLU A 24 5.27 -12.72 5.68
C GLU A 24 4.47 -12.95 6.98
N TYR A 25 4.43 -11.97 7.88
CA TYR A 25 3.55 -12.03 9.05
C TYR A 25 2.06 -12.06 8.66
N MET A 26 1.67 -11.36 7.59
CA MET A 26 0.31 -11.44 7.04
C MET A 26 -0.03 -12.85 6.55
N ASN A 27 0.88 -13.49 5.81
CA ASN A 27 0.72 -14.87 5.33
C ASN A 27 0.57 -15.87 6.49
N MET A 28 1.33 -15.65 7.58
CA MET A 28 1.20 -16.43 8.81
C MET A 28 -0.04 -16.09 9.65
N LYS A 29 -0.90 -15.16 9.19
CA LYS A 29 -2.06 -14.62 9.92
C LYS A 29 -1.71 -13.96 11.26
N LYS A 30 -0.45 -13.54 11.43
CA LYS A 30 0.06 -12.82 12.61
C LYS A 30 -0.14 -11.32 12.43
N TYR A 31 -1.39 -10.91 12.26
CA TYR A 31 -1.77 -9.55 11.85
C TYR A 31 -1.24 -8.46 12.79
N ARG A 32 -1.24 -8.69 14.10
CA ARG A 32 -0.68 -7.74 15.06
C ARG A 32 0.81 -7.47 14.85
N ARG A 33 1.59 -8.52 14.56
CA ARG A 33 3.03 -8.37 14.28
C ARG A 33 3.26 -7.69 12.92
N ALA A 34 2.43 -8.00 11.92
CA ALA A 34 2.49 -7.31 10.63
C ALA A 34 2.28 -5.80 10.81
N VAL A 35 1.27 -5.39 11.58
CA VAL A 35 1.02 -3.97 11.92
C VAL A 35 2.23 -3.33 12.59
N GLU A 36 2.83 -3.98 13.60
CA GLU A 36 4.01 -3.44 14.29
C GLU A 36 5.18 -3.16 13.33
N ILE A 37 5.39 -4.04 12.34
CA ILE A 37 6.43 -3.85 11.33
C ILE A 37 6.08 -2.73 10.36
N PHE A 38 4.85 -2.67 9.85
CA PHE A 38 4.41 -1.62 8.92
C PHE A 38 4.39 -0.24 9.59
N GLU A 39 3.93 -0.12 10.83
CA GLU A 39 3.95 1.14 11.61
C GLU A 39 5.38 1.64 11.81
N LYS A 40 6.35 0.73 11.99
CA LYS A 40 7.76 1.11 12.05
C LYS A 40 8.23 1.72 10.72
N VAL A 41 7.90 1.12 9.57
CA VAL A 41 8.19 1.69 8.24
C VAL A 41 7.56 3.08 8.10
N ILE A 42 6.29 3.23 8.46
CA ILE A 42 5.56 4.50 8.36
C ILE A 42 6.26 5.63 9.14
N LYS A 43 6.80 5.31 10.32
CA LYS A 43 7.42 6.27 11.23
C LYS A 43 8.85 6.65 10.82
N GLU A 44 9.62 5.69 10.33
CA GLU A 44 11.07 5.85 10.11
C GLU A 44 11.42 6.24 8.66
N GLU A 45 10.62 5.81 7.69
CA GLU A 45 10.89 6.03 6.28
C GLU A 45 10.40 7.41 5.81
N LYS A 46 11.18 8.08 4.96
CA LYS A 46 10.80 9.38 4.38
C LYS A 46 10.15 9.26 3.01
N GLY A 47 10.43 8.18 2.27
CA GLY A 47 9.90 7.92 0.95
C GLY A 47 8.40 7.62 0.95
N LEU A 48 7.66 8.37 0.11
CA LEU A 48 6.20 8.22 0.01
C LEU A 48 5.77 6.83 -0.46
N THR A 49 6.58 6.18 -1.31
CA THR A 49 6.28 4.86 -1.89
C THR A 49 6.21 3.76 -0.82
N HIS A 50 7.25 3.62 0.01
CA HIS A 50 7.28 2.60 1.06
C HIS A 50 6.25 2.90 2.15
N ARG A 51 6.09 4.18 2.52
CA ARG A 51 5.03 4.58 3.47
C ARG A 51 3.66 4.19 2.96
N ALA A 52 3.33 4.48 1.70
CA ALA A 52 2.05 4.10 1.12
C ALA A 52 1.83 2.57 1.14
N LYS A 53 2.83 1.78 0.73
CA LYS A 53 2.79 0.31 0.83
C LYS A 53 2.53 -0.16 2.27
N ALA A 54 3.21 0.43 3.24
CA ALA A 54 3.07 0.09 4.65
C ALA A 54 1.69 0.47 5.21
N TYR A 55 1.16 1.65 4.87
CA TYR A 55 -0.22 2.03 5.20
C TYR A 55 -1.24 1.04 4.61
N ASN A 56 -1.11 0.66 3.33
CA ASN A 56 -1.98 -0.37 2.74
C ASN A 56 -1.84 -1.71 3.47
N GLY A 57 -0.63 -2.13 3.84
CA GLY A 57 -0.38 -3.32 4.65
C GLY A 57 -1.08 -3.28 6.02
N CYS A 58 -0.98 -2.15 6.73
CA CYS A 58 -1.73 -1.90 7.97
C CYS A 58 -3.23 -1.99 7.74
N GLY A 59 -3.74 -1.40 6.66
CA GLY A 59 -5.16 -1.44 6.29
C GLY A 59 -5.69 -2.86 6.19
N ILE A 60 -5.00 -3.71 5.40
CA ILE A 60 -5.36 -5.13 5.25
C ILE A 60 -5.27 -5.85 6.61
N ALA A 61 -4.21 -5.63 7.37
CA ALA A 61 -4.01 -6.27 8.67
C ALA A 61 -5.10 -5.89 9.69
N TYR A 62 -5.56 -4.64 9.68
CA TYR A 62 -6.66 -4.19 10.53
C TYR A 62 -8.01 -4.75 10.07
N ALA A 63 -8.26 -4.82 8.76
CA ALA A 63 -9.47 -5.44 8.20
C ALA A 63 -9.57 -6.93 8.60
N MET A 64 -8.47 -7.68 8.52
CA MET A 64 -8.40 -9.09 8.94
C MET A 64 -8.60 -9.29 10.45
N GLN A 65 -8.44 -8.24 11.25
CA GLN A 65 -8.74 -8.23 12.67
C GLN A 65 -10.17 -7.74 12.99
N GLY A 66 -10.97 -7.41 11.97
CA GLY A 66 -12.30 -6.82 12.14
C GLY A 66 -12.29 -5.36 12.62
N LYS A 67 -11.15 -4.67 12.54
CA LYS A 67 -10.99 -3.26 12.95
C LYS A 67 -11.17 -2.36 11.73
N PHE A 68 -12.40 -2.26 11.25
CA PHE A 68 -12.69 -1.68 9.94
C PHE A 68 -12.40 -0.18 9.86
N GLU A 69 -12.68 0.59 10.90
CA GLU A 69 -12.42 2.04 10.92
C GLU A 69 -10.93 2.33 10.77
N LYS A 70 -10.08 1.58 11.48
CA LYS A 70 -8.62 1.68 11.35
C LYS A 70 -8.13 1.23 9.97
N ALA A 71 -8.80 0.22 9.38
CA ALA A 71 -8.46 -0.22 8.04
C ALA A 71 -8.72 0.89 7.02
N ILE A 72 -9.87 1.54 7.12
CA ILE A 72 -10.28 2.68 6.28
C ILE A 72 -9.25 3.81 6.39
N GLU A 73 -8.93 4.28 7.60
CA GLU A 73 -7.96 5.35 7.83
C GLU A 73 -6.60 5.05 7.15
N ASN A 74 -6.13 3.80 7.27
CA ASN A 74 -4.86 3.41 6.69
C ASN A 74 -4.91 3.31 5.15
N PHE A 75 -6.02 2.84 4.57
CA PHE A 75 -6.18 2.83 3.11
C PHE A 75 -6.28 4.25 2.53
N GLU A 76 -6.99 5.15 3.20
CA GLU A 76 -7.09 6.56 2.79
C GLU A 76 -5.73 7.25 2.82
N GLU A 77 -4.92 7.05 3.87
CA GLU A 77 -3.55 7.55 3.93
C GLU A 77 -2.66 6.97 2.81
N ALA A 78 -2.77 5.68 2.52
CA ALA A 78 -2.04 5.06 1.42
C ALA A 78 -2.38 5.68 0.05
N ILE A 79 -3.67 5.93 -0.21
CA ILE A 79 -4.19 6.57 -1.42
C ILE A 79 -3.68 8.03 -1.50
N ASN A 80 -3.79 8.79 -0.41
CA ASN A 80 -3.34 10.17 -0.32
C ASN A 80 -1.85 10.32 -0.65
N LEU A 81 -1.03 9.35 -0.26
CA LEU A 81 0.39 9.36 -0.56
C LEU A 81 0.69 9.03 -2.04
N ARG A 82 0.07 7.99 -2.61
CA ARG A 82 0.54 7.36 -3.86
C ARG A 82 -0.56 6.71 -4.72
N ARG A 83 -1.70 7.36 -4.96
CA ARG A 83 -2.77 6.79 -5.83
C ARG A 83 -2.37 6.46 -7.28
N TYR A 84 -1.41 7.14 -7.88
CA TYR A 84 -1.00 6.90 -9.29
C TYR A 84 0.23 5.99 -9.45
N LEU A 85 0.62 5.29 -8.39
CA LEU A 85 1.60 4.21 -8.54
C LEU A 85 0.92 3.02 -9.24
N ILE A 86 1.54 2.52 -10.30
CA ILE A 86 1.03 1.43 -11.14
C ILE A 86 0.60 0.25 -10.26
N ASP A 87 -0.60 -0.26 -10.52
CA ASP A 87 -1.29 -1.34 -9.80
C ASP A 87 -1.51 -1.09 -8.30
N PHE A 88 -1.04 0.01 -7.70
CA PHE A 88 -1.13 0.24 -6.27
C PHE A 88 -2.41 0.96 -5.87
N GLY A 89 -2.73 2.07 -6.53
CA GLY A 89 -3.94 2.85 -6.21
C GLY A 89 -5.22 2.07 -6.42
N ALA A 90 -5.36 1.42 -7.58
CA ALA A 90 -6.49 0.57 -7.92
C ALA A 90 -6.73 -0.51 -6.85
N ARG A 91 -5.70 -1.30 -6.51
CA ARG A 91 -5.78 -2.31 -5.43
C ARG A 91 -6.13 -1.72 -4.06
N THR A 92 -5.67 -0.51 -3.75
CA THR A 92 -5.97 0.12 -2.45
C THR A 92 -7.44 0.57 -2.38
N TYR A 93 -7.97 1.12 -3.47
CA TYR A 93 -9.41 1.41 -3.59
C TYR A 93 -10.26 0.14 -3.54
N HIS A 94 -9.84 -0.93 -4.20
CA HIS A 94 -10.48 -2.24 -4.12
C HIS A 94 -10.60 -2.72 -2.67
N ASN A 95 -9.49 -2.69 -1.92
CA ASN A 95 -9.45 -3.10 -0.52
C ASN A 95 -10.38 -2.25 0.35
N LEU A 96 -10.44 -0.95 0.11
CA LEU A 96 -11.34 -0.04 0.82
C LEU A 96 -12.81 -0.36 0.50
N GLY A 97 -13.14 -0.62 -0.76
CA GLY A 97 -14.47 -1.06 -1.18
C GLY A 97 -14.90 -2.36 -0.49
N HIS A 98 -13.99 -3.33 -0.43
CA HIS A 98 -14.24 -4.60 0.27
C HIS A 98 -14.46 -4.40 1.78
N VAL A 99 -13.73 -3.49 2.43
CA VAL A 99 -13.99 -3.16 3.84
C VAL A 99 -15.37 -2.55 4.04
N TYR A 100 -15.79 -1.62 3.20
CA TYR A 100 -17.14 -1.05 3.27
C TYR A 100 -18.23 -2.10 3.02
N GLU A 101 -17.99 -3.06 2.12
CA GLU A 101 -18.90 -4.18 1.88
C GLU A 101 -19.04 -5.08 3.12
N LEU A 102 -17.93 -5.39 3.81
CA LEU A 102 -17.94 -6.13 5.07
C LEU A 102 -18.69 -5.37 6.19
N MET A 103 -18.68 -4.04 6.16
CA MET A 103 -19.47 -3.20 7.08
C MET A 103 -20.94 -3.07 6.67
N GLY A 104 -21.33 -3.55 5.48
CA GLY A 104 -22.68 -3.43 4.93
C GLY A 104 -22.98 -2.11 4.22
N ASP A 105 -21.99 -1.22 4.08
CA ASP A 105 -22.12 0.05 3.36
C ASP A 105 -21.88 -0.15 1.85
N LYS A 106 -22.93 -0.61 1.18
CA LYS A 106 -22.89 -0.94 -0.26
C LYS A 106 -22.66 0.28 -1.15
N GLU A 107 -23.08 1.46 -0.70
CA GLU A 107 -22.92 2.70 -1.47
C GLU A 107 -21.44 3.08 -1.52
N LYS A 108 -20.78 3.17 -0.36
CA LYS A 108 -19.34 3.46 -0.31
C LYS A 108 -18.50 2.35 -0.90
N ALA A 109 -18.92 1.09 -0.78
CA ALA A 109 -18.23 -0.01 -1.45
C ALA A 109 -18.20 0.20 -2.97
N LYS A 110 -19.36 0.49 -3.56
CA LYS A 110 -19.49 0.77 -4.99
C LYS A 110 -18.66 1.99 -5.41
N GLU A 111 -18.71 3.10 -4.66
CA GLU A 111 -17.90 4.28 -4.96
C GLU A 111 -16.41 3.96 -5.05
N ASN A 112 -15.89 3.12 -4.16
CA ASN A 112 -14.48 2.74 -4.17
C ASN A 112 -14.13 1.78 -5.31
N TYR A 113 -15.01 0.83 -5.65
CA TYR A 113 -14.82 -0.01 -6.83
C TYR A 113 -14.91 0.78 -8.15
N ASP A 114 -15.70 1.85 -8.20
CA ASP A 114 -15.75 2.73 -9.37
C ASP A 114 -14.45 3.56 -9.49
N LYS A 115 -13.90 4.05 -8.36
CA LYS A 115 -12.58 4.70 -8.32
C LYS A 115 -11.42 3.77 -8.70
N GLU A 116 -11.49 2.49 -8.30
CA GLU A 116 -10.52 1.48 -8.74
C GLU A 116 -10.42 1.45 -10.28
N LYS A 117 -11.57 1.32 -10.96
CA LYS A 117 -11.64 1.29 -12.43
C LYS A 117 -11.20 2.60 -13.08
N GLU A 118 -11.53 3.73 -12.47
CA GLU A 118 -11.09 5.05 -12.94
C GLU A 118 -9.55 5.13 -12.97
N ILE A 119 -8.88 4.68 -11.89
CA ILE A 119 -7.41 4.67 -11.83
C ILE A 119 -6.80 3.71 -12.86
N GLU A 120 -7.38 2.53 -13.05
CA GLU A 120 -6.92 1.57 -14.07
C GLU A 120 -7.02 2.18 -15.48
N LEU A 121 -8.14 2.84 -15.79
CA LEU A 121 -8.36 3.48 -17.07
C LEU A 121 -7.42 4.67 -17.29
N ASP A 122 -7.21 5.51 -16.28
CA ASP A 122 -6.27 6.62 -16.31
C ASP A 122 -4.84 6.13 -16.61
N LEU A 123 -4.40 5.07 -15.92
CA LEU A 123 -3.08 4.48 -16.14
C LEU A 123 -2.98 3.88 -17.54
N TYR A 124 -3.99 3.13 -18.00
CA TYR A 124 -4.02 2.57 -19.35
C TYR A 124 -3.90 3.65 -20.42
N HIS A 125 -4.72 4.71 -20.34
CA HIS A 125 -4.65 5.83 -21.29
C HIS A 125 -3.30 6.55 -21.27
N TYR A 126 -2.73 6.73 -20.08
CA TYR A 126 -1.39 7.30 -19.94
C TYR A 126 -0.34 6.46 -20.67
N TRP A 127 -0.34 5.14 -20.49
CA TRP A 127 0.62 4.24 -21.13
C TRP A 127 0.48 4.20 -22.64
N VAL A 128 -0.75 4.07 -23.15
CA VAL A 128 -1.02 4.07 -24.60
C VAL A 128 -0.57 5.38 -25.24
N THR A 129 -0.89 6.52 -24.62
CA THR A 129 -0.47 7.82 -25.14
C THR A 129 1.05 7.99 -25.14
N MET A 130 1.75 7.44 -24.14
CA MET A 130 3.21 7.49 -24.06
C MET A 130 3.88 6.52 -25.04
N SER A 131 3.30 5.34 -25.30
CA SER A 131 3.84 4.43 -26.32
C SER A 131 3.73 5.02 -27.72
N ASP A 132 2.60 5.67 -28.03
CA ASP A 132 2.36 6.29 -29.34
C ASP A 132 3.30 7.49 -29.62
N GLN A 133 3.89 8.09 -28.58
CA GLN A 133 4.87 9.18 -28.71
C GLN A 133 6.32 8.71 -28.86
N LEU A 134 6.59 7.41 -28.64
CA LEU A 134 7.93 6.82 -28.69
C LEU A 134 8.20 6.05 -30.00
N GLU A 135 7.21 5.97 -30.89
CA GLU A 135 7.32 5.45 -32.26
C GLU A 135 7.55 6.58 -33.29
#